data_AF-A0A1A8MKH6-F1
#
_entry.id   AF-A0A1A8MKH6-F1
#
_cell.length_a   1.000
_cell.length_b   1.000
_cell.length_c   1.000
_cell.angle_alpha   90.00
_cell.angle_beta   90.00
_cell.angle_gamma   90.00
#
_symmetry.space_group_name_H-M   'P 1'
#
loop_
_entity.id
_entity.type
_entity.pdbx_description
1 polymer ?
#
loop_
_entity_poly.entity_id
_entity_poly.type
_entity_poly.pdbx_seq_one_letter_code
_entity_poly.pdbx_strand_id
1 'polypeptide(L)'
;MERVRNGMALVRPPGHHSMRSAASGFCVFNNVAIAARYAKQNVLYFSWHRYEHQKFWPQLRESDYDSVGKEKGAGFNINLPWNQVGMENSDYLSVFCHVLLPVAYEFCPDLVLVSAGFDSAVGDPEGEMCATPDVFAHLTHLLMNLAGGRLCAVLEGGYNLTSLPQSVCQTVQTLLGDPLPQLANLSGPCRSALESLQCLRSAQKQYWGSLKHTASPTAANISTKHIRIAEDEEEEEKMELREEEKNSEEKVWHEPPKRPCPPIRSASVLPDDVACPDGCKRITKDIHPLIVSRLKDHLVQEAEDGDALATFSTLVSLVQKMGKNEVGSGLALVGDVVKAMMCVVQHVSPDLNRVLVVCVGNGKIPSHISRDGKVLVLQISSDVSEEQQSKYYISVCLQKGCCNTSGFMQAVLGLLLPVGYEYNPDLVVLVRVPDSGVCDVVWKQLTGLLQSFAKGHTLVLMQEKENSCVGPTASILLGDPAPPLGTLQAPDREDVDAVERLRHRLQADWKLLQTTSEYTSGAVQH
;
A
#
# COMPACT_ATOMS: atom_id res chain seq x y z
N MET A 1 7.74 -24.38 18.33
CA MET A 1 6.30 -23.98 18.37
C MET A 1 6.25 -22.48 18.17
N GLU A 2 5.95 -21.99 16.97
CA GLU A 2 5.39 -20.64 16.83
C GLU A 2 3.91 -20.75 17.26
N ARG A 3 3.52 -20.03 18.33
CA ARG A 3 2.16 -20.18 18.89
C ARG A 3 1.11 -19.40 18.11
N VAL A 4 1.46 -18.26 17.52
CA VAL A 4 0.61 -17.41 16.67
C VAL A 4 1.48 -16.59 15.70
N ARG A 5 0.92 -16.17 14.56
CA ARG A 5 1.61 -15.35 13.54
C ARG A 5 1.66 -13.87 13.91
N ASN A 6 0.52 -13.33 14.33
CA ASN A 6 0.31 -11.93 14.69
C ASN A 6 -0.75 -11.84 15.80
N GLY A 7 -1.03 -10.64 16.30
CA GLY A 7 -2.11 -10.44 17.26
C GLY A 7 -2.35 -8.98 17.64
N MET A 8 -3.47 -8.74 18.30
CA MET A 8 -3.84 -7.44 18.85
C MET A 8 -4.15 -7.55 20.34
N ALA A 9 -3.59 -6.66 21.15
CA ALA A 9 -3.88 -6.53 22.58
C ALA A 9 -4.81 -5.34 22.82
N LEU A 10 -6.04 -5.60 23.27
CA LEU A 10 -6.99 -4.58 23.68
C LEU A 10 -6.75 -4.25 25.16
N VAL A 11 -5.94 -3.23 25.42
CA VAL A 11 -5.48 -2.87 26.77
C VAL A 11 -5.87 -1.44 27.14
N ARG A 12 -6.09 -1.21 28.43
CA ARG A 12 -6.14 0.11 29.06
C ARG A 12 -5.46 0.00 30.44
N PRO A 13 -4.68 0.99 30.90
CA PRO A 13 -4.38 2.28 30.25
C PRO A 13 -3.47 2.16 29.00
N PRO A 14 -3.46 3.18 28.11
CA PRO A 14 -2.48 3.28 27.02
C PRO A 14 -1.04 3.46 27.56
N GLY A 15 -0.05 3.50 26.68
CA GLY A 15 1.36 3.53 27.04
C GLY A 15 2.26 4.54 26.34
N HIS A 16 1.99 4.91 25.09
CA HIS A 16 3.00 5.61 24.25
C HIS A 16 3.50 6.97 24.77
N HIS A 17 2.76 7.67 25.65
CA HIS A 17 3.20 8.93 26.26
C HIS A 17 3.94 8.77 27.59
N SER A 18 3.89 7.59 28.22
CA SER A 18 4.57 7.35 29.49
C SER A 18 6.09 7.43 29.33
N MET A 19 6.72 8.19 30.22
CA MET A 19 8.16 8.41 30.26
C MET A 19 8.82 7.53 31.33
N ARG A 20 10.16 7.49 31.36
CA ARG A 20 10.95 6.68 32.31
C ARG A 20 10.54 6.88 33.79
N SER A 21 10.20 8.10 34.17
CA SER A 21 9.92 8.48 35.56
C SER A 21 8.63 9.29 35.73
N ALA A 22 7.72 9.28 34.75
CA ALA A 22 6.48 10.05 34.79
C ALA A 22 5.38 9.39 33.96
N ALA A 23 4.16 9.36 34.52
CA ALA A 23 2.94 9.14 33.77
C ALA A 23 2.59 10.40 32.96
N SER A 24 1.99 10.26 31.78
CA SER A 24 1.60 11.37 30.92
C SER A 24 0.54 10.93 29.91
N GLY A 25 -0.39 11.82 29.51
CA GLY A 25 -1.37 11.55 28.45
C GLY A 25 -2.14 10.24 28.64
N PHE A 26 -2.78 10.06 29.80
CA PHE A 26 -3.48 8.83 30.21
C PHE A 26 -2.61 7.56 30.33
N CYS A 27 -1.31 7.64 30.04
CA CYS A 27 -0.39 6.52 30.04
C CYS A 27 0.35 6.38 31.38
N VAL A 28 0.36 5.16 31.94
CA VAL A 28 1.08 4.86 33.19
C VAL A 28 2.44 4.21 32.91
N PHE A 29 2.46 3.13 32.14
CA PHE A 29 3.67 2.46 31.68
C PHE A 29 3.67 2.38 30.15
N ASN A 30 4.84 2.51 29.53
CA ASN A 30 4.95 2.45 28.08
C ASN A 30 4.94 0.99 27.58
N ASN A 31 3.75 0.45 27.34
CA ASN A 31 3.50 -0.94 26.92
C ASN A 31 4.38 -1.35 25.73
N VAL A 32 4.37 -0.54 24.66
CA VAL A 32 5.08 -0.85 23.41
C VAL A 32 6.59 -0.69 23.57
N ALA A 33 7.08 0.32 24.31
CA ALA A 33 8.51 0.45 24.59
C ALA A 33 9.04 -0.70 25.47
N ILE A 34 8.24 -1.19 26.43
CA ILE A 34 8.58 -2.37 27.24
C ILE A 34 8.68 -3.61 26.34
N ALA A 35 7.70 -3.82 25.45
CA ALA A 35 7.72 -4.92 24.48
C ALA A 35 8.92 -4.84 23.53
N ALA A 36 9.23 -3.65 22.98
CA ALA A 36 10.38 -3.42 22.12
C ALA A 36 11.70 -3.74 22.83
N ARG A 37 11.85 -3.25 24.07
CA ARG A 37 13.03 -3.51 24.91
C ARG A 37 13.21 -5.00 25.21
N TYR A 38 12.11 -5.73 25.42
CA TYR A 38 12.16 -7.18 25.62
C TYR A 38 12.55 -7.92 24.33
N ALA A 39 12.10 -7.43 23.17
CA ALA A 39 12.37 -8.04 21.89
C ALA A 39 13.84 -7.92 21.44
N LYS A 40 14.44 -6.70 21.33
CA LYS A 40 15.85 -6.46 20.91
C LYS A 40 16.32 -5.01 21.18
N GLN A 41 17.58 -4.68 20.80
CA GLN A 41 18.26 -3.40 21.07
C GLN A 41 18.27 -2.35 19.93
N ASN A 42 17.80 -2.67 18.72
CA ASN A 42 17.76 -1.70 17.60
C ASN A 42 16.31 -1.43 17.21
N VAL A 43 15.82 -0.22 17.48
CA VAL A 43 14.42 0.17 17.29
C VAL A 43 14.36 1.35 16.32
N LEU A 44 13.62 1.16 15.23
CA LEU A 44 13.13 2.25 14.40
C LEU A 44 11.75 2.67 14.96
N TYR A 45 11.61 3.94 15.31
CA TYR A 45 10.34 4.53 15.72
C TYR A 45 9.81 5.47 14.63
N PHE A 46 8.55 5.28 14.28
CA PHE A 46 7.82 6.13 13.35
C PHE A 46 6.53 6.60 14.03
N SER A 47 6.23 7.89 13.92
CA SER A 47 4.96 8.46 14.38
C SER A 47 4.51 9.57 13.46
N TRP A 48 3.29 9.44 12.93
CA TRP A 48 2.49 10.63 12.62
C TRP A 48 1.75 11.10 13.87
N HIS A 49 1.34 12.36 13.89
CA HIS A 49 0.52 12.90 14.98
C HIS A 49 -0.02 14.29 14.59
N ARG A 50 -1.17 14.68 15.13
CA ARG A 50 -1.63 16.07 15.10
C ARG A 50 -0.58 16.95 15.80
N TYR A 51 -0.19 18.04 15.16
CA TYR A 51 0.87 18.92 15.68
C TYR A 51 0.47 20.40 15.58
N GLU A 52 -0.13 20.81 14.45
CA GLU A 52 -0.61 22.18 14.20
C GLU A 52 0.44 23.23 14.58
N HIS A 53 1.67 23.05 14.11
CA HIS A 53 2.81 23.90 14.41
C HIS A 53 3.05 24.06 15.93
N GLN A 54 3.08 22.93 16.65
CA GLN A 54 3.28 22.86 18.09
C GLN A 54 2.10 23.38 18.95
N LYS A 55 0.96 23.74 18.34
CA LYS A 55 -0.23 24.17 19.09
C LYS A 55 -0.96 22.99 19.75
N PHE A 56 -0.92 21.82 19.13
CA PHE A 56 -1.60 20.63 19.65
C PHE A 56 -0.80 19.94 20.75
N TRP A 57 -1.51 19.30 21.69
CA TRP A 57 -0.90 18.57 22.79
C TRP A 57 0.02 17.46 22.27
N PRO A 58 1.21 17.23 22.85
CA PRO A 58 1.77 17.80 24.10
C PRO A 58 2.61 19.08 23.93
N GLN A 59 2.45 19.82 22.82
CA GLN A 59 3.16 21.07 22.54
C GLN A 59 4.71 20.95 22.59
N LEU A 60 5.24 19.80 22.21
CA LEU A 60 6.66 19.49 22.26
C LEU A 60 7.36 19.81 20.93
N ARG A 61 8.45 20.58 20.97
CA ARG A 61 9.26 20.90 19.80
C ARG A 61 9.94 19.66 19.21
N GLU A 62 10.23 18.68 20.05
CA GLU A 62 10.81 17.39 19.68
C GLU A 62 9.84 16.46 18.93
N SER A 63 8.55 16.81 18.85
CA SER A 63 7.58 16.10 18.00
C SER A 63 7.70 16.50 16.53
N ASP A 64 8.45 17.55 16.19
CA ASP A 64 8.60 17.99 14.80
C ASP A 64 9.47 17.03 13.95
N TYR A 65 9.43 17.21 12.63
CA TYR A 65 10.05 16.32 11.64
C TYR A 65 11.59 16.26 11.70
N ASP A 66 12.24 17.30 12.23
CA ASP A 66 13.69 17.44 12.31
C ASP A 66 14.29 16.77 13.56
N SER A 67 13.44 16.26 14.46
CA SER A 67 13.87 15.45 15.60
C SER A 67 14.11 14.00 15.18
N VAL A 68 15.26 13.79 14.53
CA VAL A 68 15.61 12.52 13.86
C VAL A 68 16.29 11.48 14.76
N GLY A 69 16.34 11.71 16.08
CA GLY A 69 17.11 10.90 17.03
C GLY A 69 18.52 11.47 17.26
N LYS A 70 19.29 10.82 18.16
CA LYS A 70 20.61 11.30 18.60
C LYS A 70 21.66 10.20 18.51
N GLU A 71 22.91 10.61 18.31
CA GLU A 71 24.07 9.73 18.30
C GLU A 71 23.88 8.51 17.37
N LYS A 72 24.05 7.29 17.88
CA LYS A 72 23.88 6.05 17.13
C LYS A 72 22.43 5.77 16.70
N GLY A 73 21.46 6.48 17.29
CA GLY A 73 20.04 6.39 16.93
C GLY A 73 19.59 7.49 15.97
N ALA A 74 20.49 8.36 15.48
CA ALA A 74 20.13 9.34 14.45
C ALA A 74 19.65 8.63 13.17
N GLY A 75 18.50 9.08 12.64
CA GLY A 75 17.78 8.46 11.54
C GLY A 75 16.73 7.42 11.96
N PHE A 76 16.78 6.91 13.19
CA PHE A 76 15.87 5.87 13.70
C PHE A 76 14.67 6.41 14.48
N ASN A 77 14.52 7.74 14.55
CA ASN A 77 13.30 8.41 15.00
C ASN A 77 12.73 9.22 13.84
N ILE A 78 11.49 8.93 13.45
CA ILE A 78 10.83 9.56 12.30
C ILE A 78 9.49 10.13 12.76
N ASN A 79 9.40 11.45 12.77
CA ASN A 79 8.17 12.16 13.10
C ASN A 79 7.55 12.76 11.83
N LEU A 80 6.24 12.60 11.68
CA LEU A 80 5.43 13.26 10.67
C LEU A 80 4.36 14.13 11.35
N PRO A 81 4.62 15.43 11.56
CA PRO A 81 3.66 16.32 12.20
C PRO A 81 2.56 16.73 11.21
N TRP A 82 1.31 16.44 11.53
CA TRP A 82 0.17 16.98 10.81
C TRP A 82 -0.08 18.43 11.26
N ASN A 83 0.18 19.38 10.36
CA ASN A 83 0.02 20.80 10.63
C ASN A 83 -1.40 21.33 10.33
N GLN A 84 -2.33 20.43 10.00
CA GLN A 84 -3.75 20.71 9.81
C GLN A 84 -4.55 19.48 10.28
N VAL A 85 -5.77 19.70 10.78
CA VAL A 85 -6.75 18.64 11.04
C VAL A 85 -7.43 18.16 9.76
N GLY A 86 -8.24 17.11 9.86
CA GLY A 86 -9.04 16.62 8.73
C GLY A 86 -8.26 15.81 7.70
N MET A 87 -7.09 15.25 8.05
CA MET A 87 -6.33 14.36 7.18
C MET A 87 -7.17 13.14 6.79
N GLU A 88 -7.17 12.78 5.51
CA GLU A 88 -7.99 11.74 4.89
C GLU A 88 -7.18 10.46 4.57
N ASN A 89 -7.86 9.43 4.06
CA ASN A 89 -7.23 8.17 3.64
C ASN A 89 -6.04 8.37 2.69
N SER A 90 -6.14 9.34 1.78
CA SER A 90 -5.08 9.67 0.81
C SER A 90 -3.80 10.14 1.50
N ASP A 91 -3.91 10.95 2.56
CA ASP A 91 -2.76 11.46 3.32
C ASP A 91 -2.02 10.30 4.01
N TYR A 92 -2.79 9.39 4.62
CA TYR A 92 -2.28 8.24 5.35
C TYR A 92 -1.54 7.27 4.41
N LEU A 93 -2.15 6.94 3.27
CA LEU A 93 -1.54 6.09 2.25
C LEU A 93 -0.30 6.73 1.63
N SER A 94 -0.32 8.05 1.41
CA SER A 94 0.82 8.80 0.89
C SER A 94 2.04 8.69 1.81
N VAL A 95 1.84 8.84 3.13
CA VAL A 95 2.88 8.61 4.14
C VAL A 95 3.42 7.19 4.11
N PHE A 96 2.53 6.20 3.99
CA PHE A 96 2.95 4.79 3.91
C PHE A 96 3.81 4.53 2.68
N CYS A 97 3.36 4.95 1.50
CA CYS A 97 4.05 4.67 0.24
C CYS A 97 5.37 5.44 0.09
N HIS A 98 5.42 6.68 0.56
CA HIS A 98 6.56 7.58 0.28
C HIS A 98 7.51 7.78 1.46
N VAL A 99 7.21 7.23 2.64
CA VAL A 99 8.09 7.32 3.81
C VAL A 99 8.18 5.98 4.52
N LEU A 100 7.08 5.52 5.15
CA LEU A 100 7.15 4.43 6.11
C LEU A 100 7.55 3.11 5.46
N LEU A 101 6.91 2.69 4.36
CA LEU A 101 7.25 1.42 3.71
C LEU A 101 8.68 1.45 3.13
N PRO A 102 9.10 2.46 2.33
CA PRO A 102 10.49 2.50 1.85
C PRO A 102 11.53 2.35 2.96
N VAL A 103 11.35 3.08 4.06
CA VAL A 103 12.23 3.00 5.23
C VAL A 103 12.12 1.63 5.93
N ALA A 104 10.91 1.10 6.12
CA ALA A 104 10.71 -0.16 6.83
C ALA A 104 11.26 -1.37 6.05
N TYR A 105 11.15 -1.38 4.72
CA TYR A 105 11.77 -2.40 3.88
C TYR A 105 13.30 -2.29 3.90
N GLU A 106 13.87 -1.08 3.92
CA GLU A 106 15.31 -0.87 4.08
C GLU A 106 15.81 -1.27 5.47
N PHE A 107 15.04 -0.97 6.53
CA PHE A 107 15.34 -1.37 7.91
C PHE A 107 15.23 -2.88 8.11
N CYS A 108 14.35 -3.56 7.37
CA CYS A 108 14.12 -5.00 7.41
C CYS A 108 13.85 -5.51 8.86
N PRO A 109 12.73 -5.10 9.49
CA PRO A 109 12.46 -5.45 10.88
C PRO A 109 12.25 -6.96 11.08
N ASP A 110 12.71 -7.46 12.23
CA ASP A 110 12.43 -8.82 12.69
C ASP A 110 11.02 -8.95 13.31
N LEU A 111 10.45 -7.84 13.80
CA LEU A 111 9.16 -7.75 14.48
C LEU A 111 8.59 -6.35 14.24
N VAL A 112 7.28 -6.26 13.97
CA VAL A 112 6.56 -4.99 13.90
C VAL A 112 5.68 -4.84 15.14
N LEU A 113 5.86 -3.74 15.86
CA LEU A 113 4.98 -3.33 16.96
C LEU A 113 4.20 -2.10 16.54
N VAL A 114 2.88 -2.11 16.71
CA VAL A 114 2.00 -1.00 16.35
C VAL A 114 1.35 -0.44 17.61
N SER A 115 1.70 0.79 17.97
CA SER A 115 0.91 1.61 18.91
C SER A 115 -0.37 2.05 18.19
N ALA A 116 -1.42 1.23 18.30
CA ALA A 116 -2.67 1.35 17.56
C ALA A 116 -3.65 2.27 18.27
N GLY A 117 -3.40 3.58 18.18
CA GLY A 117 -4.36 4.62 18.54
C GLY A 117 -5.34 4.88 17.39
N PHE A 118 -6.63 4.83 17.68
CA PHE A 118 -7.69 5.07 16.68
C PHE A 118 -8.34 6.44 16.83
N ASP A 119 -7.73 7.33 17.61
CA ASP A 119 -8.06 8.76 17.66
C ASP A 119 -7.74 9.48 16.35
N SER A 120 -6.94 8.85 15.49
CA SER A 120 -6.68 9.31 14.12
C SER A 120 -7.84 8.99 13.13
N ALA A 121 -8.92 8.37 13.59
CA ALA A 121 -10.09 8.05 12.76
C ALA A 121 -11.10 9.21 12.72
N VAL A 122 -11.97 9.18 11.71
CA VAL A 122 -13.10 10.10 11.58
C VAL A 122 -13.98 10.10 12.84
N GLY A 123 -14.47 11.29 13.20
CA GLY A 123 -15.38 11.48 14.34
C GLY A 123 -14.71 11.51 15.71
N ASP A 124 -13.42 11.22 15.81
CA ASP A 124 -12.71 11.33 17.07
C ASP A 124 -12.61 12.80 17.53
N PRO A 125 -12.95 13.11 18.80
CA PRO A 125 -12.94 14.48 19.30
C PRO A 125 -11.53 15.06 19.51
N GLU A 126 -10.50 14.23 19.71
CA GLU A 126 -9.13 14.69 19.96
C GLU A 126 -8.34 14.80 18.65
N GLY A 127 -8.41 13.76 17.82
CA GLY A 127 -7.65 13.74 16.57
C GLY A 127 -8.22 14.67 15.50
N GLU A 128 -9.55 14.83 15.44
CA GLU A 128 -10.25 15.65 14.44
C GLU A 128 -9.88 15.33 12.97
N MET A 129 -9.42 14.11 12.71
CA MET A 129 -9.06 13.62 11.37
C MET A 129 -10.30 13.13 10.61
N CYS A 130 -10.10 12.78 9.33
CA CYS A 130 -11.16 12.31 8.42
C CYS A 130 -10.87 10.94 7.80
N ALA A 131 -9.83 10.24 8.27
CA ALA A 131 -9.53 8.88 7.84
C ALA A 131 -10.65 7.91 8.25
N THR A 132 -11.16 7.12 7.30
CA THR A 132 -12.24 6.17 7.58
C THR A 132 -11.70 4.92 8.26
N PRO A 133 -12.51 4.17 9.05
CA PRO A 133 -12.08 2.92 9.65
C PRO A 133 -11.47 1.92 8.65
N ASP A 134 -11.95 1.92 7.41
CA ASP A 134 -11.47 1.05 6.33
C ASP A 134 -9.97 1.22 6.06
N VAL A 135 -9.40 2.42 6.24
CA VAL A 135 -7.97 2.64 5.98
C VAL A 135 -7.10 1.76 6.87
N PHE A 136 -7.50 1.52 8.12
CA PHE A 136 -6.72 0.71 9.07
C PHE A 136 -6.60 -0.75 8.62
N ALA A 137 -7.55 -1.26 7.82
CA ALA A 137 -7.41 -2.57 7.17
C ALA A 137 -6.22 -2.57 6.19
N HIS A 138 -6.06 -1.50 5.40
CA HIS A 138 -4.96 -1.38 4.44
C HIS A 138 -3.61 -1.11 5.12
N LEU A 139 -3.56 -0.22 6.10
CA LEU A 139 -2.33 0.06 6.85
C LEU A 139 -1.80 -1.21 7.54
N THR A 140 -2.70 -2.00 8.14
CA THR A 140 -2.36 -3.28 8.77
C THR A 140 -1.81 -4.27 7.74
N HIS A 141 -2.46 -4.43 6.59
CA HIS A 141 -2.02 -5.36 5.53
C HIS A 141 -0.64 -4.99 4.98
N LEU A 142 -0.39 -3.70 4.74
CA LEU A 142 0.89 -3.22 4.24
C LEU A 142 2.03 -3.57 5.23
N LEU A 143 1.78 -3.44 6.54
CA LEU A 143 2.75 -3.82 7.57
C LEU A 143 2.90 -5.34 7.74
N MET A 144 1.88 -6.14 7.46
CA MET A 144 1.94 -7.62 7.53
C MET A 144 2.89 -8.24 6.50
N ASN A 145 3.28 -7.50 5.46
CA ASN A 145 4.29 -7.94 4.49
C ASN A 145 5.74 -7.80 5.01
N LEU A 146 5.94 -7.10 6.13
CA LEU A 146 7.21 -6.98 6.83
C LEU A 146 7.37 -8.11 7.87
N ALA A 147 8.61 -8.34 8.32
CA ALA A 147 8.91 -9.24 9.43
C ALA A 147 8.32 -10.66 9.30
N GLY A 148 8.06 -11.15 8.08
CA GLY A 148 7.37 -12.42 7.85
C GLY A 148 6.01 -12.49 8.55
N GLY A 149 5.28 -11.38 8.61
CA GLY A 149 3.95 -11.30 9.24
C GLY A 149 3.95 -11.22 10.76
N ARG A 150 5.13 -11.15 11.41
CA ARG A 150 5.25 -10.98 12.86
C ARG A 150 4.88 -9.55 13.24
N LEU A 151 3.59 -9.35 13.51
CA LEU A 151 3.01 -8.08 13.87
C LEU A 151 2.25 -8.18 15.19
N CYS A 152 2.49 -7.25 16.11
CA CYS A 152 1.70 -7.08 17.32
C CYS A 152 1.15 -5.66 17.40
N ALA A 153 -0.18 -5.54 17.35
CA ALA A 153 -0.87 -4.29 17.59
C ALA A 153 -1.26 -4.17 19.07
N VAL A 154 -1.08 -3.00 19.66
CA VAL A 154 -1.45 -2.72 21.05
C VAL A 154 -2.33 -1.48 21.04
N LEU A 155 -3.54 -1.59 21.58
CA LEU A 155 -4.49 -0.48 21.66
C LEU A 155 -3.89 0.68 22.48
N GLU A 156 -4.00 1.89 21.95
CA GLU A 156 -3.60 3.14 22.61
C GLU A 156 -4.83 4.06 22.81
N GLY A 157 -4.90 5.19 22.08
CA GLY A 157 -6.02 6.14 22.07
C GLY A 157 -7.18 5.74 21.15
N GLY A 158 -8.17 6.63 21.06
CA GLY A 158 -9.44 6.43 20.36
C GLY A 158 -10.61 6.64 21.32
N TYR A 159 -11.33 7.74 21.11
CA TYR A 159 -12.25 8.31 22.09
C TYR A 159 -13.67 8.47 21.54
N ASN A 160 -13.87 8.39 20.22
CA ASN A 160 -15.19 8.20 19.64
C ASN A 160 -15.62 6.71 19.71
N LEU A 161 -16.72 6.43 20.41
CA LEU A 161 -17.20 5.08 20.69
C LEU A 161 -17.81 4.35 19.47
N THR A 162 -17.95 5.04 18.33
CA THR A 162 -18.40 4.45 17.06
C THR A 162 -17.21 4.12 16.17
N SER A 163 -16.31 5.08 15.94
CA SER A 163 -15.16 4.86 15.05
C SER A 163 -14.10 3.96 15.67
N LEU A 164 -13.93 3.97 17.00
CA LEU A 164 -12.99 3.09 17.71
C LEU A 164 -13.26 1.59 17.42
N PRO A 165 -14.43 1.02 17.77
CA PRO A 165 -14.67 -0.40 17.53
C PRO A 165 -14.68 -0.76 16.04
N GLN A 166 -15.13 0.14 15.16
CA GLN A 166 -15.05 -0.06 13.71
C GLN A 166 -13.60 -0.22 13.24
N SER A 167 -12.71 0.67 13.69
CA SER A 167 -11.30 0.66 13.31
C SER A 167 -10.56 -0.55 13.90
N VAL A 168 -10.85 -0.91 15.16
CA VAL A 168 -10.38 -2.15 15.78
C VAL A 168 -10.81 -3.38 14.97
N CYS A 169 -12.08 -3.46 14.57
CA CYS A 169 -12.59 -4.56 13.74
C CYS A 169 -11.85 -4.64 12.40
N GLN A 170 -11.65 -3.51 11.73
CA GLN A 170 -10.91 -3.47 10.45
C GLN A 170 -9.47 -3.98 10.58
N THR A 171 -8.77 -3.60 11.66
CA THR A 171 -7.45 -4.13 11.99
C THR A 171 -7.48 -5.64 12.27
N VAL A 172 -8.37 -6.12 13.15
CA VAL A 172 -8.44 -7.53 13.55
C VAL A 172 -8.83 -8.43 12.38
N GLN A 173 -9.82 -8.04 11.57
CA GLN A 173 -10.21 -8.78 10.37
C GLN A 173 -9.04 -8.92 9.38
N THR A 174 -8.23 -7.88 9.22
CA THR A 174 -7.02 -7.97 8.39
C THR A 174 -5.96 -8.90 9.01
N LEU A 175 -5.75 -8.86 10.33
CA LEU A 175 -4.82 -9.78 11.02
C LEU A 175 -5.23 -11.26 10.84
N LEU A 176 -6.55 -11.53 10.80
CA LEU A 176 -7.13 -12.85 10.49
C LEU A 176 -7.00 -13.24 9.00
N GLY A 177 -6.63 -12.30 8.14
CA GLY A 177 -6.45 -12.51 6.72
C GLY A 177 -7.74 -12.39 5.90
N ASP A 178 -8.76 -11.68 6.40
CA ASP A 178 -9.99 -11.40 5.66
C ASP A 178 -9.71 -10.43 4.49
N PRO A 179 -10.43 -10.54 3.35
CA PRO A 179 -10.31 -9.60 2.23
C PRO A 179 -10.44 -8.14 2.65
N LEU A 180 -9.61 -7.26 2.11
CA LEU A 180 -9.65 -5.84 2.44
C LEU A 180 -10.90 -5.16 1.84
N PRO A 181 -11.44 -4.10 2.48
CA PRO A 181 -12.44 -3.25 1.84
C PRO A 181 -11.86 -2.52 0.62
N GLN A 182 -12.71 -1.91 -0.21
CA GLN A 182 -12.26 -0.98 -1.25
C GLN A 182 -12.23 0.43 -0.67
N LEU A 183 -11.15 1.16 -0.88
CA LEU A 183 -11.08 2.58 -0.56
C LEU A 183 -11.63 3.38 -1.74
N ALA A 184 -12.79 4.00 -1.55
CA ALA A 184 -13.36 4.90 -2.53
C ALA A 184 -12.80 6.33 -2.37
N ASN A 185 -12.84 7.11 -3.45
CA ASN A 185 -12.62 8.56 -3.46
C ASN A 185 -11.24 9.04 -2.97
N LEU A 186 -10.16 8.33 -3.33
CA LEU A 186 -8.80 8.82 -3.06
C LEU A 186 -8.51 10.04 -3.95
N SER A 187 -8.42 11.20 -3.32
CA SER A 187 -8.30 12.54 -3.93
C SER A 187 -6.84 13.04 -4.04
N GLY A 188 -5.87 12.24 -3.59
CA GLY A 188 -4.48 12.65 -3.38
C GLY A 188 -4.26 13.27 -2.00
N PRO A 189 -3.00 13.39 -1.54
CA PRO A 189 -2.71 14.05 -0.27
C PRO A 189 -3.02 15.55 -0.35
N CYS A 190 -3.50 16.13 0.76
CA CYS A 190 -3.71 17.56 0.87
C CYS A 190 -2.38 18.32 0.88
N ARG A 191 -2.44 19.64 0.66
CA ARG A 191 -1.24 20.48 0.64
C ARG A 191 -0.44 20.42 1.95
N SER A 192 -1.11 20.50 3.10
CA SER A 192 -0.44 20.44 4.42
C SER A 192 0.27 19.10 4.64
N ALA A 193 -0.33 18.00 4.18
CA ALA A 193 0.32 16.68 4.20
C ALA A 193 1.55 16.63 3.31
N LEU A 194 1.48 17.17 2.09
CA LEU A 194 2.62 17.25 1.16
C LEU A 194 3.77 18.09 1.71
N GLU A 195 3.48 19.21 2.35
CA GLU A 195 4.49 20.05 3.01
C GLU A 195 5.19 19.29 4.15
N SER A 196 4.43 18.55 4.95
CA SER A 196 4.94 17.72 6.05
C SER A 196 5.78 16.55 5.53
N LEU A 197 5.32 15.87 4.47
CA LEU A 197 6.06 14.81 3.77
C LEU A 197 7.38 15.32 3.22
N GLN A 198 7.37 16.47 2.54
CA GLN A 198 8.57 17.07 1.96
C GLN A 198 9.61 17.43 3.05
N CYS A 199 9.17 18.02 4.16
CA CYS A 199 10.04 18.36 5.28
C CYS A 199 10.67 17.10 5.91
N LEU A 200 9.86 16.08 6.20
CA LEU A 200 10.33 14.82 6.75
C LEU A 200 11.33 14.14 5.81
N ARG A 201 10.97 13.96 4.54
CA ARG A 201 11.84 13.30 3.56
C ARG A 201 13.17 14.05 3.44
N SER A 202 13.14 15.39 3.48
CA SER A 202 14.37 16.21 3.49
C SER A 202 15.24 15.98 4.72
N ALA A 203 14.65 15.88 5.93
CA ALA A 203 15.40 15.62 7.16
C ALA A 203 15.99 14.20 7.21
N GLN A 204 15.28 13.23 6.62
CA GLN A 204 15.62 11.80 6.70
C GLN A 204 16.51 11.30 5.54
N LYS A 205 16.60 12.02 4.42
CA LYS A 205 17.31 11.56 3.21
C LYS A 205 18.79 11.22 3.40
N GLN A 206 19.45 11.78 4.41
CA GLN A 206 20.85 11.48 4.72
C GLN A 206 21.04 10.11 5.39
N TYR A 207 20.00 9.58 6.02
CA TYR A 207 20.05 8.33 6.80
C TYR A 207 19.54 7.12 6.00
N TRP A 208 18.59 7.33 5.07
CA TRP A 208 17.90 6.26 4.37
C TRP A 208 18.16 6.31 2.87
N GLY A 209 18.73 5.25 2.31
CA GLY A 209 19.02 5.09 0.88
C GLY A 209 17.79 5.25 0.01
N SER A 210 16.66 4.70 0.45
CA SER A 210 15.33 4.81 -0.16
C SER A 210 14.80 6.24 -0.25
N LEU A 211 15.33 7.18 0.54
CA LEU A 211 14.91 8.59 0.57
C LEU A 211 15.95 9.56 -0.02
N LYS A 212 17.16 9.09 -0.36
CA LYS A 212 18.30 9.94 -0.81
C LYS A 212 17.98 10.85 -1.99
N HIS A 213 17.12 10.41 -2.89
CA HIS A 213 16.79 11.09 -4.15
C HIS A 213 15.69 12.14 -3.99
N THR A 214 15.21 12.38 -2.78
CA THR A 214 14.28 13.46 -2.49
C THR A 214 14.91 14.81 -2.87
N ALA A 215 14.22 15.57 -3.72
CA ALA A 215 14.62 16.92 -4.06
C ALA A 215 14.90 17.74 -2.79
N SER A 216 16.02 18.47 -2.78
CA SER A 216 16.26 19.44 -1.71
C SER A 216 15.16 20.49 -1.75
N PRO A 217 14.50 20.80 -0.63
CA PRO A 217 13.47 21.84 -0.62
C PRO A 217 14.07 23.15 -1.13
N THR A 218 13.35 23.83 -2.03
CA THR A 218 13.56 25.27 -2.23
C THR A 218 13.35 25.94 -0.88
N ALA A 219 14.38 26.66 -0.42
CA ALA A 219 14.52 27.13 0.95
C ALA A 219 13.25 27.83 1.48
N ALA A 220 12.44 27.10 2.23
CA ALA A 220 11.58 27.66 3.26
C ALA A 220 11.44 26.64 4.38
N ASN A 221 11.75 27.06 5.60
CA ASN A 221 11.33 26.37 6.81
C ASN A 221 9.80 26.50 6.90
N ILE A 222 9.07 25.57 6.27
CA ILE A 222 7.60 25.56 6.21
C ILE A 222 7.03 25.17 7.58
N SER A 223 7.69 24.25 8.29
CA SER A 223 7.33 23.89 9.66
C SER A 223 8.36 24.49 10.64
N THR A 224 7.87 25.15 11.69
CA THR A 224 8.55 25.87 12.80
C THR A 224 8.74 27.39 12.74
N LYS A 225 8.22 28.13 11.75
CA LYS A 225 8.01 29.56 12.03
C LYS A 225 6.84 29.64 13.02
N HIS A 226 7.14 29.77 14.31
CA HIS A 226 6.31 30.56 15.21
C HIS A 226 5.88 31.77 14.40
N ILE A 227 4.59 31.87 14.05
CA ILE A 227 4.03 33.16 13.72
C ILE A 227 4.29 33.96 14.98
N ARG A 228 5.29 34.86 14.96
CA ARG A 228 5.42 35.91 15.97
C ARG A 228 4.20 36.76 15.73
N ILE A 229 3.11 36.42 16.41
CA ILE A 229 1.90 37.19 16.42
C ILE A 229 2.24 38.48 17.17
N ALA A 230 2.26 39.58 16.43
CA ALA A 230 2.10 40.91 16.98
C ALA A 230 0.60 41.25 17.04
N GLU A 231 -0.22 40.31 17.52
CA GLU A 231 -1.69 40.38 17.64
C GLU A 231 -2.18 39.48 18.81
N ASP A 232 -1.47 39.47 19.95
CA ASP A 232 -1.82 38.64 21.13
C ASP A 232 -2.94 39.27 22.00
N GLU A 233 -3.85 40.07 21.44
CA GLU A 233 -5.01 40.60 22.20
C GLU A 233 -6.36 40.51 21.45
N GLU A 234 -6.39 40.28 20.12
CA GLU A 234 -7.66 40.21 19.35
C GLU A 234 -8.15 38.78 19.02
N GLU A 235 -7.28 37.76 19.09
CA GLU A 235 -7.68 36.36 18.82
C GLU A 235 -8.27 35.65 20.05
N GLU A 236 -7.87 36.02 21.27
CA GLU A 236 -8.43 35.42 22.50
C GLU A 236 -9.93 35.77 22.67
N GLU A 237 -10.35 37.01 22.39
CA GLU A 237 -11.77 37.40 22.41
C GLU A 237 -12.61 36.71 21.32
N LYS A 238 -12.01 36.39 20.16
CA LYS A 238 -12.70 35.65 19.08
C LYS A 238 -12.76 34.14 19.32
N MET A 239 -11.86 33.58 20.13
CA MET A 239 -11.93 32.18 20.55
C MET A 239 -13.04 31.97 21.59
N GLU A 240 -13.14 32.85 22.60
CA GLU A 240 -14.22 32.77 23.59
C GLU A 240 -15.62 32.89 22.94
N LEU A 241 -15.77 33.72 21.91
CA LEU A 241 -17.02 33.84 21.14
C LEU A 241 -17.31 32.68 20.18
N ARG A 242 -16.32 31.83 19.85
CA ARG A 242 -16.49 30.65 18.97
C ARG A 242 -16.77 29.36 19.73
N GLU A 243 -16.46 29.31 21.02
CA GLU A 243 -16.83 28.16 21.87
C GLU A 243 -18.35 28.11 22.13
N GLU A 244 -19.07 29.23 22.03
CA GLU A 244 -20.52 29.28 22.26
C GLU A 244 -21.39 28.86 21.05
N GLU A 245 -20.81 28.66 19.86
CA GLU A 245 -21.54 28.23 18.64
C GLU A 245 -21.00 26.94 17.99
N LYS A 246 -20.38 26.03 18.76
CA LYS A 246 -20.18 24.65 18.27
C LYS A 246 -21.49 23.87 18.41
N ASN A 247 -22.42 24.13 17.49
CA ASN A 247 -23.53 23.24 17.22
C ASN A 247 -22.91 21.92 16.71
N SER A 248 -22.67 20.97 17.62
CA SER A 248 -21.99 19.71 17.33
C SER A 248 -22.90 18.82 16.50
N GLU A 249 -23.01 19.10 15.21
CA GLU A 249 -23.54 18.13 14.27
C GLU A 249 -22.65 16.90 14.34
N GLU A 250 -23.20 15.79 14.83
CA GLU A 250 -22.51 14.52 14.95
C GLU A 250 -22.00 14.14 13.57
N LYS A 251 -20.67 14.04 13.39
CA LYS A 251 -20.09 13.65 12.09
C LYS A 251 -20.66 12.28 11.71
N VAL A 252 -21.31 12.20 10.56
CA VAL A 252 -21.84 10.94 10.01
C VAL A 252 -20.89 10.43 8.93
N TRP A 253 -20.53 9.16 9.00
CA TRP A 253 -19.81 8.45 7.95
C TRP A 253 -20.51 7.12 7.65
N HIS A 254 -20.15 6.51 6.52
CA HIS A 254 -20.72 5.23 6.14
C HIS A 254 -20.19 4.12 7.06
N GLU A 255 -21.10 3.24 7.50
CA GLU A 255 -20.74 2.02 8.22
C GLU A 255 -19.79 1.18 7.33
N PRO A 256 -18.66 0.68 7.88
CA PRO A 256 -17.76 -0.16 7.12
C PRO A 256 -18.47 -1.37 6.51
N PRO A 257 -18.18 -1.71 5.23
CA PRO A 257 -18.83 -2.83 4.58
C PRO A 257 -18.45 -4.15 5.25
N LYS A 258 -19.36 -5.12 5.20
CA LYS A 258 -19.00 -6.51 5.56
C LYS A 258 -17.89 -7.01 4.63
N ARG A 259 -16.96 -7.78 5.20
CA ARG A 259 -15.81 -8.38 4.49
C ARG A 259 -15.99 -9.90 4.38
N PRO A 260 -16.95 -10.40 3.60
CA PRO A 260 -17.18 -11.84 3.50
C PRO A 260 -15.97 -12.52 2.85
N CYS A 261 -15.38 -13.47 3.55
CA CYS A 261 -14.38 -14.35 2.97
C CYS A 261 -15.01 -15.19 1.85
N PRO A 262 -14.35 -15.32 0.69
CA PRO A 262 -14.81 -16.21 -0.36
C PRO A 262 -14.76 -17.67 0.13
N PRO A 263 -15.74 -18.53 -0.25
CA PRO A 263 -15.74 -19.94 0.14
C PRO A 263 -14.47 -20.70 -0.28
N ILE A 264 -13.86 -20.29 -1.39
CA ILE A 264 -12.57 -20.79 -1.86
C ILE A 264 -11.60 -19.63 -1.83
N ARG A 265 -10.60 -19.69 -0.94
CA ARG A 265 -9.61 -18.60 -0.83
C ARG A 265 -8.76 -18.44 -2.08
N SER A 266 -8.26 -19.56 -2.62
CA SER A 266 -7.46 -19.57 -3.83
C SER A 266 -7.77 -20.80 -4.69
N ALA A 267 -7.78 -20.62 -6.00
CA ALA A 267 -7.98 -21.70 -6.97
C ALA A 267 -6.84 -21.76 -7.98
N SER A 268 -6.63 -22.93 -8.59
CA SER A 268 -5.52 -23.15 -9.52
C SER A 268 -5.98 -23.73 -10.84
N VAL A 269 -5.44 -23.22 -11.95
CA VAL A 269 -5.54 -23.78 -13.30
C VAL A 269 -4.14 -24.27 -13.69
N LEU A 270 -3.88 -25.55 -13.45
CA LEU A 270 -2.55 -26.14 -13.62
C LEU A 270 -2.64 -27.35 -14.57
N PRO A 271 -1.58 -27.66 -15.32
CA PRO A 271 -1.43 -28.93 -16.03
C PRO A 271 -1.66 -30.14 -15.12
N ASP A 272 -2.11 -31.26 -15.69
CA ASP A 272 -2.51 -32.45 -14.93
C ASP A 272 -1.32 -33.14 -14.23
N ASP A 273 -0.11 -32.95 -14.75
CA ASP A 273 1.15 -33.47 -14.19
C ASP A 273 1.73 -32.60 -13.06
N VAL A 274 1.24 -31.38 -12.88
CA VAL A 274 1.65 -30.48 -11.79
C VAL A 274 0.74 -30.70 -10.59
N ALA A 275 1.27 -30.89 -9.39
CA ALA A 275 0.43 -31.03 -8.19
C ALA A 275 -0.30 -29.72 -7.83
N CYS A 276 -1.55 -29.82 -7.36
CA CYS A 276 -2.26 -28.67 -6.80
C CYS A 276 -1.70 -28.37 -5.39
N PRO A 277 -1.32 -27.13 -5.07
CA PRO A 277 -0.86 -26.77 -3.73
C PRO A 277 -1.93 -27.01 -2.65
N ASP A 278 -1.50 -27.40 -1.46
CA ASP A 278 -2.40 -27.58 -0.31
C ASP A 278 -3.18 -26.30 -0.02
N GLY A 279 -4.49 -26.42 0.19
CA GLY A 279 -5.39 -25.28 0.42
C GLY A 279 -5.90 -24.58 -0.85
N CYS A 280 -5.27 -24.81 -2.02
CA CYS A 280 -5.80 -24.37 -3.30
C CYS A 280 -6.83 -25.37 -3.85
N LYS A 281 -7.88 -24.86 -4.50
CA LYS A 281 -8.82 -25.71 -5.25
C LYS A 281 -8.44 -25.79 -6.72
N ARG A 282 -8.13 -26.98 -7.23
CA ARG A 282 -7.98 -27.18 -8.68
C ARG A 282 -9.32 -26.96 -9.38
N ILE A 283 -9.32 -26.10 -10.40
CA ILE A 283 -10.44 -25.98 -11.33
C ILE A 283 -10.18 -26.93 -12.49
N THR A 284 -11.11 -27.85 -12.73
CA THR A 284 -11.05 -28.76 -13.87
C THR A 284 -11.22 -28.00 -15.17
N LYS A 285 -10.48 -28.38 -16.21
CA LYS A 285 -10.63 -27.81 -17.55
C LYS A 285 -12.09 -28.00 -18.00
N ASP A 286 -12.80 -26.88 -18.18
CA ASP A 286 -14.19 -26.88 -18.62
C ASP A 286 -14.33 -26.04 -19.89
N ILE A 287 -14.89 -26.66 -20.93
CA ILE A 287 -15.08 -26.06 -22.24
C ILE A 287 -16.50 -25.48 -22.25
N HIS A 288 -16.63 -24.23 -21.84
CA HIS A 288 -17.93 -23.58 -21.86
C HIS A 288 -18.23 -23.12 -23.31
N PRO A 289 -19.26 -23.67 -24.00
CA PRO A 289 -19.43 -23.46 -25.44
C PRO A 289 -19.58 -21.98 -25.84
N LEU A 290 -20.24 -21.19 -25.00
CA LEU A 290 -20.42 -19.74 -25.19
C LEU A 290 -19.13 -18.92 -25.01
N ILE A 291 -18.19 -19.38 -24.18
CA ILE A 291 -16.90 -18.70 -24.00
C ILE A 291 -16.01 -19.04 -25.19
N VAL A 292 -16.01 -20.32 -25.59
CA VAL A 292 -15.26 -20.80 -26.75
C VAL A 292 -15.70 -20.11 -28.06
N SER A 293 -16.99 -19.86 -28.26
CA SER A 293 -17.43 -19.13 -29.47
C SER A 293 -16.87 -17.71 -29.50
N ARG A 294 -16.91 -16.98 -28.37
CA ARG A 294 -16.36 -15.61 -28.27
C ARG A 294 -14.83 -15.58 -28.43
N LEU A 295 -14.14 -16.57 -27.87
CA LEU A 295 -12.69 -16.73 -28.01
C LEU A 295 -12.30 -17.00 -29.46
N LYS A 296 -13.08 -17.81 -30.19
CA LYS A 296 -12.86 -18.09 -31.61
C LYS A 296 -13.04 -16.87 -32.51
N ASP A 297 -13.88 -15.91 -32.13
CA ASP A 297 -14.09 -14.70 -32.94
C ASP A 297 -12.94 -13.67 -32.80
N HIS A 298 -12.15 -13.73 -31.72
CA HIS A 298 -11.13 -12.70 -31.40
C HIS A 298 -9.67 -13.22 -31.35
N LEU A 299 -9.44 -14.53 -31.16
CA LEU A 299 -8.10 -15.12 -31.02
C LEU A 299 -7.67 -15.99 -32.22
N VAL A 300 -8.45 -16.06 -33.30
CA VAL A 300 -8.19 -17.04 -34.37
C VAL A 300 -7.21 -16.53 -35.43
N GLN A 301 -6.00 -17.08 -35.36
CA GLN A 301 -5.35 -17.70 -36.52
C GLN A 301 -4.38 -18.87 -36.18
N GLU A 302 -4.16 -19.25 -34.92
CA GLU A 302 -3.17 -20.30 -34.57
C GLU A 302 -3.58 -21.28 -33.44
N ALA A 303 -4.83 -21.26 -32.94
CA ALA A 303 -5.26 -22.25 -31.95
C ALA A 303 -5.75 -23.55 -32.61
N GLU A 304 -4.84 -24.27 -33.28
CA GLU A 304 -5.07 -25.69 -33.63
C GLU A 304 -5.01 -26.59 -32.38
N ASP A 305 -4.53 -26.06 -31.25
CA ASP A 305 -4.40 -26.77 -29.99
C ASP A 305 -5.66 -26.63 -29.11
N GLY A 306 -6.43 -27.71 -29.02
CA GLY A 306 -7.63 -27.79 -28.17
C GLY A 306 -7.34 -27.59 -26.68
N ASP A 307 -6.11 -27.84 -26.23
CA ASP A 307 -5.75 -27.72 -24.82
C ASP A 307 -5.57 -26.26 -24.37
N ALA A 308 -4.96 -25.43 -25.22
CA ALA A 308 -4.84 -23.99 -24.97
C ALA A 308 -6.22 -23.32 -24.86
N LEU A 309 -7.14 -23.68 -25.75
CA LEU A 309 -8.51 -23.16 -25.75
C LEU A 309 -9.29 -23.56 -24.48
N ALA A 310 -9.12 -24.81 -24.03
CA ALA A 310 -9.73 -25.29 -22.78
C ALA A 310 -9.17 -24.53 -21.56
N THR A 311 -7.87 -24.28 -21.54
CA THR A 311 -7.20 -23.50 -20.49
C THR A 311 -7.74 -22.06 -20.43
N PHE A 312 -7.84 -21.39 -21.58
CA PHE A 312 -8.42 -20.04 -21.67
C PHE A 312 -9.88 -19.98 -21.24
N SER A 313 -10.72 -20.93 -21.67
CA SER A 313 -12.10 -21.06 -21.20
C SER A 313 -12.18 -21.18 -19.67
N THR A 314 -11.28 -21.98 -19.09
CA THR A 314 -11.20 -22.20 -17.64
C THR A 314 -10.75 -20.94 -16.89
N LEU A 315 -9.80 -20.17 -17.43
CA LEU A 315 -9.38 -18.88 -16.87
C LEU A 315 -10.52 -17.88 -16.82
N VAL A 316 -11.29 -17.75 -17.92
CA VAL A 316 -12.45 -16.85 -17.95
C VAL A 316 -13.49 -17.28 -16.92
N SER A 317 -13.77 -18.59 -16.80
CA SER A 317 -14.68 -19.11 -15.78
C SER A 317 -14.19 -18.80 -14.35
N LEU A 318 -12.88 -18.94 -14.09
CA LEU A 318 -12.28 -18.61 -12.81
C LEU A 318 -12.46 -17.12 -12.47
N VAL A 319 -12.17 -16.23 -13.41
CA VAL A 319 -12.34 -14.77 -13.21
C VAL A 319 -13.81 -14.40 -12.99
N GLN A 320 -14.75 -15.07 -13.65
CA GLN A 320 -16.18 -14.88 -13.38
C GLN A 320 -16.58 -15.31 -11.96
N LYS A 321 -16.02 -16.42 -11.45
CA LYS A 321 -16.22 -16.86 -10.06
C LYS A 321 -15.59 -15.89 -9.07
N MET A 322 -14.44 -15.30 -9.42
CA MET A 322 -13.83 -14.22 -8.64
C MET A 322 -14.74 -13.01 -8.60
N GLY A 323 -15.28 -12.53 -9.73
CA GLY A 323 -16.23 -11.41 -9.75
C GLY A 323 -17.49 -11.60 -8.90
N LYS A 324 -17.89 -12.86 -8.64
CA LYS A 324 -19.00 -13.23 -7.75
C LYS A 324 -18.58 -13.47 -6.29
N ASN A 325 -17.31 -13.28 -5.95
CA ASN A 325 -16.70 -13.60 -4.66
C ASN A 325 -16.86 -15.08 -4.24
N GLU A 326 -16.98 -16.00 -5.21
CA GLU A 326 -16.99 -17.45 -4.96
C GLU A 326 -15.55 -17.98 -4.77
N VAL A 327 -14.59 -17.31 -5.41
CA VAL A 327 -13.15 -17.58 -5.34
C VAL A 327 -12.44 -16.26 -5.04
N GLY A 328 -11.51 -16.25 -4.08
CA GLY A 328 -10.74 -15.06 -3.75
C GLY A 328 -9.67 -14.74 -4.79
N SER A 329 -8.71 -15.65 -4.95
CA SER A 329 -7.57 -15.48 -5.86
C SER A 329 -7.38 -16.68 -6.79
N GLY A 330 -6.58 -16.49 -7.83
CA GLY A 330 -6.29 -17.50 -8.84
C GLY A 330 -4.80 -17.61 -9.14
N LEU A 331 -4.35 -18.82 -9.46
CA LEU A 331 -3.03 -19.08 -10.02
C LEU A 331 -3.16 -19.96 -11.26
N ALA A 332 -2.45 -19.62 -12.34
CA ALA A 332 -2.44 -20.45 -13.53
C ALA A 332 -1.04 -20.62 -14.13
N LEU A 333 -0.76 -21.85 -14.59
CA LEU A 333 0.31 -22.13 -15.52
C LEU A 333 -0.27 -22.21 -16.92
N VAL A 334 0.31 -21.48 -17.85
CA VAL A 334 -0.21 -21.34 -19.23
C VAL A 334 0.91 -21.44 -20.26
N GLY A 335 0.57 -21.93 -21.45
CA GLY A 335 1.51 -22.04 -22.57
C GLY A 335 1.96 -20.70 -23.18
N ASP A 336 1.24 -19.61 -22.96
CA ASP A 336 1.66 -18.24 -23.31
C ASP A 336 0.99 -17.25 -22.37
N VAL A 337 1.78 -16.65 -21.48
CA VAL A 337 1.28 -15.72 -20.45
C VAL A 337 0.67 -14.44 -21.03
N VAL A 338 1.16 -13.95 -22.17
CA VAL A 338 0.64 -12.73 -22.80
C VAL A 338 -0.69 -13.02 -23.45
N LYS A 339 -0.82 -14.13 -24.19
CA LYS A 339 -2.11 -14.56 -24.77
C LYS A 339 -3.15 -14.85 -23.68
N ALA A 340 -2.75 -15.50 -22.58
CA ALA A 340 -3.63 -15.74 -21.44
C ALA A 340 -4.11 -14.44 -20.78
N MET A 341 -3.20 -13.48 -20.56
CA MET A 341 -3.54 -12.16 -20.03
C MET A 341 -4.52 -11.43 -20.95
N MET A 342 -4.25 -11.40 -22.25
CA MET A 342 -5.13 -10.78 -23.25
C MET A 342 -6.51 -11.42 -23.25
N CYS A 343 -6.58 -12.75 -23.19
CA CYS A 343 -7.82 -13.50 -23.09
C CYS A 343 -8.63 -13.06 -21.87
N VAL A 344 -7.99 -13.00 -20.69
CA VAL A 344 -8.63 -12.56 -19.45
C VAL A 344 -9.16 -11.13 -19.62
N VAL A 345 -8.30 -10.19 -20.01
CA VAL A 345 -8.66 -8.76 -20.15
C VAL A 345 -9.84 -8.54 -21.10
N GLN A 346 -9.89 -9.26 -22.23
CA GLN A 346 -10.96 -9.13 -23.21
C GLN A 346 -12.29 -9.77 -22.76
N HIS A 347 -12.27 -10.70 -21.81
CA HIS A 347 -13.43 -11.49 -21.38
C HIS A 347 -13.74 -11.33 -19.90
N VAL A 348 -13.21 -10.30 -19.25
CA VAL A 348 -13.52 -9.95 -17.87
C VAL A 348 -15.04 -9.79 -17.70
N SER A 349 -15.55 -10.26 -16.56
CA SER A 349 -16.98 -10.13 -16.24
C SER A 349 -17.41 -8.66 -16.31
N PRO A 350 -18.62 -8.34 -16.81
CA PRO A 350 -19.17 -6.99 -16.72
C PRO A 350 -19.20 -6.41 -15.29
N ASP A 351 -19.18 -7.28 -14.27
CA ASP A 351 -19.15 -6.89 -12.86
C ASP A 351 -17.79 -6.33 -12.41
N LEU A 352 -16.72 -6.58 -13.18
CA LEU A 352 -15.36 -6.14 -12.91
C LEU A 352 -15.01 -5.01 -13.88
N ASN A 353 -15.08 -3.76 -13.41
CA ASN A 353 -15.02 -2.59 -14.29
C ASN A 353 -13.60 -2.07 -14.52
N ARG A 354 -12.71 -2.26 -13.54
CA ARG A 354 -11.31 -1.81 -13.61
C ARG A 354 -10.35 -2.96 -13.37
N VAL A 355 -9.41 -3.16 -14.29
CA VAL A 355 -8.42 -4.24 -14.25
C VAL A 355 -7.02 -3.66 -14.17
N LEU A 356 -6.29 -3.99 -13.12
CA LEU A 356 -4.86 -3.67 -13.00
C LEU A 356 -4.04 -4.86 -13.51
N VAL A 357 -3.31 -4.66 -14.60
CA VAL A 357 -2.36 -5.64 -15.13
C VAL A 357 -0.96 -5.24 -14.70
N VAL A 358 -0.29 -6.12 -13.94
CA VAL A 358 1.12 -5.93 -13.54
C VAL A 358 1.96 -6.99 -14.25
N CYS A 359 2.82 -6.55 -15.17
CA CYS A 359 3.71 -7.44 -15.92
C CYS A 359 5.15 -7.30 -15.42
N VAL A 360 5.78 -8.42 -15.06
CA VAL A 360 7.19 -8.44 -14.61
C VAL A 360 8.02 -9.18 -15.66
N GLY A 361 8.92 -8.45 -16.33
CA GLY A 361 9.84 -8.95 -17.36
C GLY A 361 9.60 -8.40 -18.77
N ASN A 362 10.43 -8.85 -19.71
CA ASN A 362 10.49 -8.35 -21.08
C ASN A 362 9.44 -9.05 -21.96
N GLY A 363 8.20 -8.58 -21.90
CA GLY A 363 7.10 -9.02 -22.76
C GLY A 363 6.57 -7.88 -23.63
N LYS A 364 6.12 -8.17 -24.85
CA LYS A 364 5.42 -7.19 -25.69
C LYS A 364 3.95 -7.15 -25.29
N ILE A 365 3.59 -6.19 -24.44
CA ILE A 365 2.22 -6.00 -23.97
C ILE A 365 1.54 -4.94 -24.85
N PRO A 366 0.45 -5.27 -25.57
CA PRO A 366 -0.15 -4.31 -26.50
C PRO A 366 -0.75 -3.09 -25.78
N SER A 367 -0.30 -1.86 -26.06
CA SER A 367 -0.82 -0.64 -25.42
C SER A 367 -2.29 -0.32 -25.72
N HIS A 368 -2.87 -0.92 -26.76
CA HIS A 368 -4.25 -0.65 -27.12
C HIS A 368 -5.26 -1.13 -26.06
N ILE A 369 -4.87 -2.09 -25.20
CA ILE A 369 -5.75 -2.61 -24.15
C ILE A 369 -6.07 -1.58 -23.06
N SER A 370 -5.23 -0.56 -22.89
CA SER A 370 -5.42 0.47 -21.86
C SER A 370 -6.07 1.76 -22.39
N ARG A 371 -6.53 1.78 -23.66
CA ARG A 371 -7.03 3.01 -24.31
C ARG A 371 -8.34 3.53 -23.71
N ASP A 372 -9.17 2.65 -23.17
CA ASP A 372 -10.47 3.02 -22.59
C ASP A 372 -10.40 3.39 -21.10
N GLY A 373 -9.22 3.26 -20.46
CA GLY A 373 -9.00 3.49 -19.04
C GLY A 373 -9.56 2.41 -18.10
N LYS A 374 -10.25 1.39 -18.62
CA LYS A 374 -10.72 0.24 -17.83
C LYS A 374 -9.63 -0.78 -17.54
N VAL A 375 -8.51 -0.68 -18.26
CA VAL A 375 -7.31 -1.47 -18.00
C VAL A 375 -6.16 -0.52 -17.74
N LEU A 376 -5.53 -0.66 -16.59
CA LEU A 376 -4.26 -0.02 -16.27
C LEU A 376 -3.16 -1.08 -16.39
N VAL A 377 -2.18 -0.84 -17.24
CA VAL A 377 -1.01 -1.70 -17.40
C VAL A 377 0.19 -1.04 -16.73
N LEU A 378 0.83 -1.75 -15.81
CA LEU A 378 2.14 -1.40 -15.29
C LEU A 378 3.12 -2.53 -15.59
N GLN A 379 4.10 -2.27 -16.44
CA GLN A 379 5.15 -3.21 -16.78
C GLN A 379 6.47 -2.79 -16.13
N ILE A 380 7.12 -3.72 -15.43
CA ILE A 380 8.49 -3.56 -14.92
C ILE A 380 9.40 -4.48 -15.72
N SER A 381 10.37 -3.92 -16.43
CA SER A 381 11.23 -4.63 -17.39
C SER A 381 12.66 -4.09 -17.37
N SER A 382 13.59 -4.79 -18.04
CA SER A 382 14.93 -4.24 -18.33
C SER A 382 14.96 -3.44 -19.63
N ASP A 383 13.98 -3.67 -20.49
CA ASP A 383 13.96 -3.09 -21.83
C ASP A 383 13.07 -1.86 -21.87
N VAL A 384 13.55 -0.83 -22.58
CA VAL A 384 12.75 0.37 -22.86
C VAL A 384 11.66 -0.02 -23.85
N SER A 385 10.40 0.04 -23.40
CA SER A 385 9.26 -0.18 -24.29
C SER A 385 9.20 0.90 -25.37
N GLU A 386 9.17 0.49 -26.65
CA GLU A 386 8.92 1.38 -27.80
C GLU A 386 7.45 1.84 -27.88
N GLU A 387 6.54 1.24 -27.09
CA GLU A 387 5.12 1.60 -27.09
C GLU A 387 4.83 2.98 -26.48
N GLN A 388 3.79 3.64 -26.99
CA GLN A 388 3.40 4.98 -26.57
C GLN A 388 2.92 4.97 -25.11
N GLN A 389 3.72 5.53 -24.21
CA GLN A 389 3.35 5.68 -22.80
C GLN A 389 2.11 6.57 -22.68
N SER A 390 1.20 6.17 -21.80
CA SER A 390 0.03 6.96 -21.43
C SER A 390 -0.10 6.98 -19.90
N LYS A 391 -1.16 7.60 -19.37
CA LYS A 391 -1.46 7.50 -17.94
C LYS A 391 -1.93 6.10 -17.51
N TYR A 392 -2.47 5.32 -18.45
CA TYR A 392 -2.95 3.94 -18.21
C TYR A 392 -2.01 2.85 -18.76
N TYR A 393 -0.89 3.23 -19.38
CA TYR A 393 0.18 2.32 -19.79
C TYR A 393 1.52 2.85 -19.27
N ILE A 394 1.98 2.27 -18.17
CA ILE A 394 3.17 2.70 -17.43
C ILE A 394 4.25 1.63 -17.60
N SER A 395 5.35 2.00 -18.26
CA SER A 395 6.52 1.14 -18.41
C SER A 395 7.65 1.66 -17.53
N VAL A 396 8.08 0.83 -16.59
CA VAL A 396 9.21 1.06 -15.67
C VAL A 396 10.39 0.25 -16.18
N CYS A 397 11.38 0.95 -16.73
CA CYS A 397 12.62 0.34 -17.21
C CYS A 397 13.69 0.45 -16.12
N LEU A 398 14.15 -0.69 -15.61
CA LEU A 398 15.24 -0.80 -14.64
C LEU A 398 16.51 -1.30 -15.37
N GLN A 399 17.62 -0.58 -15.26
CA GLN A 399 18.87 -0.87 -15.98
C GLN A 399 19.42 -2.27 -15.67
N LYS A 400 19.32 -2.69 -14.41
CA LYS A 400 19.71 -4.04 -13.99
C LYS A 400 18.57 -5.06 -14.10
N GLY A 401 17.45 -4.69 -14.69
CA GLY A 401 16.25 -5.52 -14.79
C GLY A 401 15.62 -5.85 -13.42
N CYS A 402 14.74 -6.84 -13.39
CA CYS A 402 13.97 -7.18 -12.19
C CYS A 402 14.76 -7.95 -11.12
N CYS A 403 16.04 -8.28 -11.37
CA CYS A 403 16.89 -8.95 -10.38
C CYS A 403 17.44 -7.97 -9.32
N ASN A 404 17.45 -6.67 -9.61
CA ASN A 404 17.80 -5.63 -8.64
C ASN A 404 16.64 -5.39 -7.66
N THR A 405 16.70 -6.06 -6.51
CA THR A 405 15.64 -6.00 -5.49
C THR A 405 15.34 -4.58 -5.03
N SER A 406 16.35 -3.73 -4.83
CA SER A 406 16.15 -2.38 -4.29
C SER A 406 15.46 -1.46 -5.29
N GLY A 407 15.93 -1.43 -6.54
CA GLY A 407 15.28 -0.65 -7.61
C GLY A 407 13.85 -1.14 -7.90
N PHE A 408 13.66 -2.46 -7.92
CA PHE A 408 12.34 -3.07 -8.09
C PHE A 408 11.37 -2.68 -6.97
N MET A 409 11.77 -2.83 -5.71
CA MET A 409 10.92 -2.48 -4.58
C MET A 409 10.65 -0.98 -4.52
N GLN A 410 11.59 -0.13 -4.93
CA GLN A 410 11.34 1.31 -5.02
C GLN A 410 10.26 1.64 -6.06
N ALA A 411 10.27 0.98 -7.23
CA ALA A 411 9.20 1.10 -8.20
C ALA A 411 7.86 0.57 -7.65
N VAL A 412 7.87 -0.55 -6.92
CA VAL A 412 6.66 -1.11 -6.32
C VAL A 412 6.06 -0.15 -5.28
N LEU A 413 6.85 0.27 -4.30
CA LEU A 413 6.38 1.08 -3.17
C LEU A 413 6.09 2.53 -3.58
N GLY A 414 6.94 3.11 -4.43
CA GLY A 414 6.87 4.50 -4.82
C GLY A 414 5.99 4.78 -6.02
N LEU A 415 5.71 3.80 -6.89
CA LEU A 415 4.95 4.02 -8.13
C LEU A 415 3.72 3.10 -8.23
N LEU A 416 3.93 1.79 -8.20
CA LEU A 416 2.84 0.81 -8.40
C LEU A 416 1.80 0.89 -7.29
N LEU A 417 2.20 0.95 -6.02
CA LEU A 417 1.26 1.02 -4.91
C LEU A 417 0.39 2.29 -4.95
N PRO A 418 0.95 3.51 -4.99
CA PRO A 418 0.15 4.74 -5.09
C PRO A 418 -0.82 4.74 -6.28
N VAL A 419 -0.34 4.37 -7.47
CA VAL A 419 -1.18 4.33 -8.68
C VAL A 419 -2.26 3.26 -8.55
N GLY A 420 -1.94 2.08 -8.01
CA GLY A 420 -2.90 1.00 -7.80
C GLY A 420 -3.99 1.37 -6.80
N TYR A 421 -3.65 2.08 -5.72
CA TYR A 421 -4.62 2.61 -4.76
C TYR A 421 -5.55 3.62 -5.40
N GLU A 422 -5.01 4.62 -6.11
CA GLU A 422 -5.81 5.67 -6.76
C GLU A 422 -6.68 5.11 -7.90
N TYR A 423 -6.15 4.13 -8.64
CA TYR A 423 -6.91 3.43 -9.69
C TYR A 423 -8.03 2.56 -9.12
N ASN A 424 -7.84 2.01 -7.92
CA ASN A 424 -8.80 1.19 -7.18
C ASN A 424 -9.41 0.07 -8.06
N PRO A 425 -8.63 -0.94 -8.48
CA PRO A 425 -9.10 -1.97 -9.40
C PRO A 425 -10.11 -2.93 -8.73
N ASP A 426 -10.91 -3.59 -9.57
CA ASP A 426 -11.80 -4.69 -9.19
C ASP A 426 -11.15 -6.07 -9.41
N LEU A 427 -10.10 -6.13 -10.24
CA LEU A 427 -9.29 -7.32 -10.49
C LEU A 427 -7.82 -6.93 -10.68
N VAL A 428 -6.91 -7.71 -10.10
CA VAL A 428 -5.47 -7.64 -10.40
C VAL A 428 -5.08 -8.86 -11.21
N VAL A 429 -4.42 -8.66 -12.35
CA VAL A 429 -3.78 -9.70 -13.16
C VAL A 429 -2.27 -9.53 -13.06
N LEU A 430 -1.62 -10.39 -12.30
CA LEU A 430 -0.17 -10.37 -12.10
C LEU A 430 0.48 -11.40 -13.03
N VAL A 431 1.36 -10.94 -13.92
CA VAL A 431 1.97 -11.74 -14.97
C VAL A 431 3.46 -11.87 -14.75
N ARG A 432 3.95 -13.09 -14.56
CA ARG A 432 5.39 -13.42 -14.58
C ARG A 432 5.78 -13.74 -16.02
N VAL A 433 6.49 -12.82 -16.66
CA VAL A 433 7.05 -13.09 -17.99
C VAL A 433 8.24 -14.05 -17.82
N PRO A 434 8.40 -15.06 -18.70
CA PRO A 434 9.59 -15.92 -18.72
C PRO A 434 10.88 -15.11 -18.70
N ASP A 435 11.89 -15.62 -18.00
CA ASP A 435 13.22 -15.00 -17.91
C ASP A 435 13.21 -13.55 -17.38
N SER A 436 12.15 -13.16 -16.66
CA SER A 436 12.02 -11.83 -16.06
C SER A 436 13.15 -11.45 -15.10
N GLY A 437 13.89 -12.44 -14.57
CA GLY A 437 14.98 -12.24 -13.62
C GLY A 437 14.51 -11.85 -12.20
N VAL A 438 13.20 -11.74 -11.96
CA VAL A 438 12.67 -11.49 -10.62
C VAL A 438 12.93 -12.70 -9.73
N CYS A 439 13.52 -12.47 -8.55
CA CYS A 439 13.77 -13.56 -7.61
C CYS A 439 12.49 -13.94 -6.85
N ASP A 440 12.44 -15.17 -6.34
CA ASP A 440 11.22 -15.71 -5.73
C ASP A 440 10.77 -14.96 -4.47
N VAL A 441 11.71 -14.40 -3.70
CA VAL A 441 11.39 -13.62 -2.50
C VAL A 441 10.71 -12.31 -2.88
N VAL A 442 11.21 -11.61 -3.90
CA VAL A 442 10.61 -10.37 -4.43
C VAL A 442 9.26 -10.66 -5.08
N TRP A 443 9.14 -11.76 -5.81
CA TRP A 443 7.88 -12.20 -6.40
C TRP A 443 6.78 -12.42 -5.34
N LYS A 444 7.12 -13.09 -4.24
CA LYS A 444 6.21 -13.28 -3.10
C LYS A 444 5.82 -11.96 -2.43
N GLN A 445 6.78 -11.06 -2.24
CA GLN A 445 6.53 -9.72 -1.69
C GLN A 445 5.57 -8.92 -2.56
N LEU A 446 5.79 -8.92 -3.89
CA LEU A 446 4.89 -8.27 -4.83
C LEU A 446 3.48 -8.89 -4.77
N THR A 447 3.38 -10.22 -4.76
CA THR A 447 2.08 -10.93 -4.70
C THR A 447 1.34 -10.61 -3.39
N GLY A 448 2.05 -10.53 -2.26
CA GLY A 448 1.48 -10.19 -0.96
C GLY A 448 0.99 -8.74 -0.90
N LEU A 449 1.80 -7.81 -1.43
CA LEU A 449 1.43 -6.39 -1.52
C LEU A 449 0.21 -6.19 -2.42
N LEU A 450 0.15 -6.82 -3.59
CA LEU A 450 -0.96 -6.61 -4.55
C LEU A 450 -2.32 -7.14 -4.07
N GLN A 451 -2.33 -8.03 -3.07
CA GLN A 451 -3.59 -8.44 -2.40
C GLN A 451 -4.24 -7.30 -1.59
N SER A 452 -3.58 -6.13 -1.45
CA SER A 452 -4.19 -4.93 -0.88
C SER A 452 -5.29 -4.33 -1.78
N PHE A 453 -5.33 -4.73 -3.05
CA PHE A 453 -6.26 -4.21 -4.05
C PHE A 453 -7.39 -5.20 -4.31
N ALA A 454 -8.46 -4.72 -4.98
CA ALA A 454 -9.50 -5.58 -5.53
C ALA A 454 -10.11 -6.57 -4.53
N LYS A 455 -10.13 -6.26 -3.23
CA LYS A 455 -10.56 -7.19 -2.16
C LYS A 455 -9.81 -8.53 -2.23
N GLY A 456 -8.52 -8.51 -2.57
CA GLY A 456 -7.69 -9.69 -2.77
C GLY A 456 -7.93 -10.47 -4.07
N HIS A 457 -8.76 -9.96 -4.99
CA HIS A 457 -9.04 -10.61 -6.28
C HIS A 457 -7.83 -10.47 -7.21
N THR A 458 -6.87 -11.36 -7.01
CA THR A 458 -5.61 -11.42 -7.74
C THR A 458 -5.51 -12.73 -8.52
N LEU A 459 -5.41 -12.64 -9.84
CA LEU A 459 -5.09 -13.76 -10.73
C LEU A 459 -3.61 -13.67 -11.11
N VAL A 460 -2.86 -14.71 -10.79
CA VAL A 460 -1.45 -14.83 -11.14
C VAL A 460 -1.28 -15.75 -12.35
N LEU A 461 -0.61 -15.26 -13.39
CA LEU A 461 -0.29 -16.00 -14.61
C LEU A 461 1.22 -16.22 -14.69
N MET A 462 1.62 -17.48 -14.83
CA MET A 462 3.02 -17.91 -14.99
C MET A 462 3.12 -18.87 -16.17
N GLN A 463 4.30 -18.95 -16.77
CA GLN A 463 4.52 -19.78 -17.93
C GLN A 463 4.66 -21.25 -17.52
N GLU A 464 4.11 -22.18 -18.31
CA GLU A 464 4.43 -23.59 -18.17
C GLU A 464 5.95 -23.80 -18.12
N LYS A 465 6.40 -24.74 -17.27
CA LYS A 465 7.79 -25.01 -16.86
C LYS A 465 8.28 -24.21 -15.64
N GLU A 466 7.54 -23.20 -15.16
CA GLU A 466 7.83 -22.51 -13.89
C GLU A 466 7.24 -23.24 -12.65
N ASN A 467 7.21 -24.57 -12.65
CA ASN A 467 6.52 -25.40 -11.65
C ASN A 467 7.02 -25.16 -10.22
N SER A 468 8.30 -24.82 -10.05
CA SER A 468 8.92 -24.51 -8.74
C SER A 468 8.30 -23.29 -8.06
N CYS A 469 7.72 -22.36 -8.83
CA CYS A 469 7.13 -21.12 -8.32
C CYS A 469 5.65 -21.29 -7.90
N VAL A 470 5.01 -22.41 -8.25
CA VAL A 470 3.58 -22.65 -8.01
C VAL A 470 3.23 -22.68 -6.53
N GLY A 471 3.84 -23.59 -5.77
CA GLY A 471 3.61 -23.69 -4.31
C GLY A 471 3.96 -22.39 -3.56
N PRO A 472 5.16 -21.82 -3.78
CA PRO A 472 5.57 -20.51 -3.28
C PRO A 472 4.55 -19.38 -3.52
N THR A 473 3.98 -19.29 -4.72
CA THR A 473 3.00 -18.23 -5.07
C THR A 473 1.64 -18.51 -4.44
N ALA A 474 1.19 -19.77 -4.50
CA ALA A 474 -0.07 -20.21 -3.90
C ALA A 474 -0.13 -19.96 -2.39
N SER A 475 0.96 -20.22 -1.66
CA SER A 475 1.08 -19.93 -0.22
C SER A 475 0.77 -18.46 0.10
N ILE A 476 1.29 -17.52 -0.68
CA ILE A 476 1.01 -16.09 -0.50
C ILE A 476 -0.46 -15.76 -0.80
N LEU A 477 -1.02 -16.30 -1.88
CA LEU A 477 -2.44 -16.15 -2.24
C LEU A 477 -3.40 -16.77 -1.20
N LEU A 478 -2.93 -17.77 -0.46
CA LEU A 478 -3.63 -18.37 0.68
C LEU A 478 -3.47 -17.56 1.98
N GLY A 479 -2.75 -16.45 1.94
CA GLY A 479 -2.59 -15.52 3.07
C GLY A 479 -1.38 -15.79 3.94
N ASP A 480 -0.43 -16.64 3.52
CA ASP A 480 0.86 -16.72 4.20
C ASP A 480 1.67 -15.44 3.97
N PRO A 481 2.41 -14.97 5.00
CA PRO A 481 3.16 -13.75 4.90
C PRO A 481 4.34 -13.92 3.95
N ALA A 482 4.64 -12.86 3.21
CA ALA A 482 5.81 -12.83 2.38
C ALA A 482 7.10 -12.93 3.24
N PRO A 483 8.10 -13.72 2.80
CA PRO A 483 9.37 -13.80 3.50
C PRO A 483 10.10 -12.44 3.47
N PRO A 484 10.86 -12.07 4.52
CA PRO A 484 11.68 -10.85 4.49
C PRO A 484 12.64 -10.83 3.30
N LEU A 485 12.84 -9.66 2.70
CA LEU A 485 13.80 -9.47 1.60
C LEU A 485 15.27 -9.58 2.06
N GLY A 486 15.52 -9.50 3.37
CA GLY A 486 16.86 -9.33 3.92
C GLY A 486 17.36 -7.90 3.74
N THR A 487 18.66 -7.70 3.93
CA THR A 487 19.28 -6.37 3.81
C THR A 487 19.22 -5.89 2.37
N LEU A 488 18.48 -4.80 2.13
CA LEU A 488 18.45 -4.13 0.85
C LEU A 488 19.69 -3.25 0.68
N GLN A 489 20.33 -3.34 -0.49
CA GLN A 489 21.38 -2.38 -0.86
C GLN A 489 20.74 -1.05 -1.23
N ALA A 490 21.52 0.04 -1.23
CA ALA A 490 21.04 1.30 -1.79
C ALA A 490 20.68 1.09 -3.28
N PRO A 491 19.53 1.58 -3.74
CA PRO A 491 19.12 1.44 -5.14
C PRO A 491 20.12 2.18 -6.05
N ASP A 492 20.32 1.65 -7.25
CA ASP A 492 21.19 2.29 -8.24
C ASP A 492 20.60 3.62 -8.68
N ARG A 493 21.47 4.64 -8.79
CA ARG A 493 21.04 6.00 -9.09
C ARG A 493 20.25 6.10 -10.39
N GLU A 494 20.63 5.35 -11.41
CA GLU A 494 19.95 5.37 -12.72
C GLU A 494 18.52 4.81 -12.65
N ASP A 495 18.33 3.73 -11.88
CA ASP A 495 17.02 3.12 -11.62
C ASP A 495 16.14 4.12 -10.85
N VAL A 496 16.69 4.78 -9.83
CA VAL A 496 15.94 5.79 -9.09
C VAL A 496 15.56 6.97 -9.96
N ASP A 497 16.51 7.51 -10.73
CA ASP A 497 16.26 8.64 -11.60
C ASP A 497 15.20 8.28 -12.67
N ALA A 498 15.14 7.02 -13.12
CA ALA A 498 14.10 6.53 -14.02
C ALA A 498 12.71 6.49 -13.34
N VAL A 499 12.62 5.95 -12.12
CA VAL A 499 11.38 5.91 -11.35
C VAL A 499 10.88 7.32 -11.02
N GLU A 500 11.76 8.23 -10.62
CA GLU A 500 11.40 9.61 -10.29
C GLU A 500 10.97 10.41 -11.52
N ARG A 501 11.59 10.21 -12.69
CA ARG A 501 11.09 10.78 -13.96
C ARG A 501 9.67 10.33 -14.28
N LEU A 502 9.38 9.05 -14.08
CA LEU A 502 8.03 8.50 -14.27
C LEU A 502 7.05 9.08 -13.26
N ARG A 503 7.42 9.14 -11.97
CA ARG A 503 6.61 9.77 -10.93
C ARG A 503 6.26 11.21 -11.29
N HIS A 504 7.25 12.04 -11.64
CA HIS A 504 7.03 13.43 -12.00
C HIS A 504 6.12 13.59 -13.23
N ARG A 505 6.25 12.70 -14.22
CA ARG A 505 5.35 12.70 -15.39
C ARG A 505 3.92 12.34 -15.01
N LEU A 506 3.74 11.39 -14.10
CA LEU A 506 2.46 10.77 -13.79
C LEU A 506 1.70 11.47 -12.65
N GLN A 507 2.36 12.24 -11.80
CA GLN A 507 1.74 12.85 -10.61
C GLN A 507 0.61 13.87 -10.92
N ALA A 508 0.52 14.36 -12.16
CA ALA A 508 -0.58 15.21 -12.60
C ALA A 508 -1.87 14.40 -12.86
N ASP A 509 -1.72 13.14 -13.29
CA ASP A 509 -2.82 12.21 -13.53
C ASP A 509 -3.16 11.36 -12.30
N TRP A 510 -2.16 11.09 -11.47
CA TRP A 510 -2.22 10.24 -10.29
C TRP A 510 -1.68 11.00 -9.07
N LYS A 511 -2.58 11.66 -8.34
CA LYS A 511 -2.22 12.58 -7.26
C LYS A 511 -1.56 11.89 -6.07
N LEU A 512 -1.82 10.61 -5.83
CA LEU A 512 -1.11 9.84 -4.79
C LEU A 512 0.39 9.70 -5.07
N LEU A 513 0.89 10.03 -6.27
CA LEU A 513 2.33 10.09 -6.56
C LEU A 513 3.00 11.38 -6.08
N GLN A 514 2.23 12.41 -5.72
CA GLN A 514 2.78 13.68 -5.26
C GLN A 514 3.53 13.49 -3.93
N THR A 515 4.74 14.07 -3.85
CA THR A 515 5.57 14.03 -2.63
C THR A 515 6.02 15.41 -2.17
N THR A 516 5.63 16.46 -2.89
CA THR A 516 5.97 17.86 -2.66
C THR A 516 4.77 18.74 -2.99
N SER A 517 4.60 19.83 -2.24
CA SER A 517 3.58 20.84 -2.57
C SER A 517 4.05 21.73 -3.72
N GLU A 518 3.17 22.04 -4.67
CA GLU A 518 3.46 23.09 -5.67
C GLU A 518 3.55 24.47 -4.98
N TYR A 519 4.67 25.17 -5.17
CA TYR A 519 4.74 26.58 -4.81
C TYR A 519 3.88 27.39 -5.79
N THR A 520 2.70 27.83 -5.36
CA THR A 520 2.12 29.01 -5.97
C THR A 520 3.01 30.19 -5.57
N SER A 521 3.92 30.59 -6.47
CA SER A 521 4.54 31.90 -6.38
C SER A 521 3.42 32.93 -6.47
N GLY A 522 2.92 33.37 -5.31
CA GLY A 522 2.11 34.57 -5.24
C GLY A 522 2.91 35.68 -5.89
N ALA A 523 2.38 36.21 -6.98
CA ALA A 523 2.91 37.42 -7.60
C ALA A 523 2.82 38.54 -6.56
N VAL A 524 3.88 38.74 -5.80
CA VAL A 524 4.19 40.04 -5.22
C VAL A 524 4.66 40.88 -6.40
N GLN A 525 3.70 41.44 -7.14
CA GLN A 525 3.98 42.61 -7.96
C GLN A 525 4.28 43.74 -6.98
N HIS A 526 5.55 44.15 -6.96
CA HIS A 526 6.00 45.39 -6.35
C HIS A 526 5.38 46.60 -7.05
#